data_AF-A0A6N6S321-F1
#
_entry.id   AF-A0A6N6S321-F1
#
_cell.length_a   1.000
_cell.length_b   1.000
_cell.length_c   1.000
_cell.angle_alpha   90.00
_cell.angle_beta   90.00
_cell.angle_gamma   90.00
#
_symmetry.space_group_name_H-M   'P 1'
#
loop_
_entity.id
_entity.type
_entity.pdbx_description
1 polymer ?
#
loop_
_entity_poly.entity_id
_entity_poly.type
_entity_poly.pdbx_seq_one_letter_code
_entity_poly.pdbx_strand_id
1 'polypeptide(L)' 'VIYISCDPATLSRDIRSLKDAGYRLERLKPFDMFPQTYHIESLSLLVRA' A
#
# COMPACT_ATOMS: atom_id res chain seq x y z
N VAL A 1 -9.20 3.91 5.11
CA VAL A 1 -9.12 3.12 3.86
C VAL A 1 -8.12 2.01 4.09
N ILE A 2 -8.52 0.76 3.82
CA ILE A 2 -7.58 -0.36 3.73
C ILE A 2 -7.31 -0.58 2.24
N TYR A 3 -6.04 -0.57 1.86
CA TYR A 3 -5.58 -0.78 0.48
C TYR A 3 -4.68 -2.01 0.45
N ILE A 4 -4.96 -2.96 -0.45
CA ILE A 4 -4.12 -4.15 -0.68
C ILE A 4 -3.56 -4.07 -2.10
N SER A 5 -2.25 -4.24 -2.28
CA SER A 5 -1.57 -4.23 -3.58
C SER A 5 -0.52 -5.32 -3.69
N CYS A 6 -0.41 -5.92 -4.88
CA CYS A 6 0.63 -6.87 -5.25
C CYS A 6 1.86 -6.22 -5.91
N ASP A 7 1.78 -4.93 -6.23
CA ASP A 7 2.84 -4.15 -6.87
C ASP A 7 3.17 -2.90 -6.03
N PRO A 8 4.39 -2.82 -5.46
CA PRO A 8 4.84 -1.66 -4.70
C PRO A 8 4.88 -0.35 -5.49
N ALA A 9 5.15 -0.39 -6.80
CA ALA A 9 5.28 0.81 -7.63
C ALA A 9 3.92 1.48 -7.82
N THR A 10 2.90 0.73 -8.21
CA THR A 10 1.52 1.24 -8.33
C THR A 10 0.95 1.66 -6.98
N LEU A 11 1.24 0.91 -5.90
CA LEU A 11 0.86 1.28 -4.55
C LEU A 11 1.42 2.66 -4.15
N SER A 12 2.69 2.91 -4.44
CA SER A 12 3.34 4.19 -4.11
C SER A 12 2.70 5.38 -4.84
N ARG A 13 2.36 5.21 -6.12
CA ARG A 13 1.66 6.21 -6.93
C ARG A 13 0.27 6.49 -6.36
N ASP A 14 -0.47 5.46 -6.01
CA ASP A 14 -1.84 5.59 -5.54
C ASP A 14 -1.89 6.21 -4.12
N ILE A 15 -0.95 5.84 -3.24
CA ILE A 15 -0.76 6.50 -1.93
C ILE A 15 -0.46 7.99 -2.12
N ARG A 16 0.32 8.38 -3.14
CA ARG A 16 0.58 9.80 -3.42
C ARG A 16 -0.71 10.54 -3.76
N SER A 17 -1.53 10.00 -4.66
CA SER A 17 -2.83 10.58 -5.00
C SER A 17 -3.76 10.68 -3.79
N LEU A 18 -3.78 9.65 -2.92
CA LEU A 18 -4.57 9.68 -1.69
C LEU A 18 -4.05 10.71 -0.68
N LYS A 19 -2.73 10.91 -0.61
CA LYS A 19 -2.14 11.99 0.19
C LYS A 19 -2.58 13.36 -0.28
N ASP A 20 -2.56 13.60 -1.59
CA ASP A 20 -3.01 14.86 -2.18
C ASP A 20 -4.53 15.08 -1.94
N ALA A 21 -5.31 14.00 -1.75
CA ALA A 21 -6.71 14.03 -1.34
C ALA A 21 -6.95 14.15 0.19
N GLY A 22 -5.91 14.39 0.98
CA GLY A 22 -6.02 14.59 2.43
C GLY A 22 -6.00 13.32 3.28
N TYR A 23 -5.51 12.20 2.74
CA TYR A 23 -5.23 11.01 3.53
C TYR A 23 -3.77 10.97 3.98
N ARG A 24 -3.50 10.25 5.07
CA ARG A 24 -2.17 9.93 5.54
C ARG A 24 -2.01 8.42 5.65
N LEU A 25 -0.87 7.91 5.18
CA LEU A 25 -0.47 6.53 5.42
C LEU A 25 -0.18 6.37 6.92
N GLU A 26 -0.94 5.52 7.58
CA GLU A 26 -0.79 5.23 9.01
C GLU A 26 0.02 3.97 9.24
N ARG A 27 -0.20 2.93 8.43
CA ARG A 27 0.53 1.67 8.55
C ARG A 27 0.71 1.01 7.19
N LEU A 28 1.85 0.35 7.00
CA LEU A 28 2.15 -0.49 5.86
C LEU A 28 2.69 -1.82 6.39
N LYS A 29 2.18 -2.95 5.88
CA LYS A 29 2.73 -4.27 6.15
C LYS A 29 2.84 -5.08 4.85
N PRO A 30 4.05 -5.49 4.44
CA PRO A 30 4.24 -6.45 3.37
C PRO A 30 3.97 -7.89 3.86
N PHE A 31 3.59 -8.75 2.93
CA PHE A 31 3.30 -10.16 3.10
C PHE A 31 3.95 -10.94 1.95
N ASP A 32 4.74 -11.94 2.32
CA ASP A 32 5.23 -12.95 1.38
C ASP A 32 4.16 -14.04 1.21
N MET A 33 3.26 -13.83 0.26
CA MET A 33 2.23 -14.81 -0.10
C MET A 33 2.73 -15.82 -1.17
N PHE A 34 3.86 -15.53 -1.79
CA PHE A 34 4.44 -16.33 -2.87
C PHE A 34 5.95 -16.53 -2.64
N PRO A 35 6.33 -17.40 -1.69
CA PRO A 35 7.72 -17.61 -1.34
C PRO A 35 8.55 -18.03 -2.56
N GLN A 36 9.80 -17.58 -2.59
CA GLN A 36 10.75 -17.83 -3.69
C GLN A 36 10.34 -17.19 -5.03
N THR A 37 9.44 -16.20 -5.00
CA THR A 37 9.13 -15.35 -6.15
C THR A 37 9.47 -13.89 -5.83
N TYR A 38 9.36 -13.01 -6.84
CA TYR A 38 9.52 -11.58 -6.65
C TYR A 38 8.23 -10.87 -6.16
N HIS A 39 7.11 -11.58 -6.09
CA HIS A 39 5.82 -11.00 -5.75
C HIS A 39 5.73 -10.66 -4.26
N ILE A 40 5.28 -9.45 -3.95
CA ILE A 40 5.07 -8.98 -2.58
C ILE A 40 3.67 -8.37 -2.49
N GLU A 41 2.85 -8.95 -1.64
CA GLU A 41 1.55 -8.38 -1.29
C GLU A 41 1.74 -7.37 -0.17
N SER A 42 1.04 -6.24 -0.24
CA SER A 42 1.19 -5.13 0.71
C SER A 42 -0.17 -4.66 1.19
N LEU A 43 -0.36 -4.63 2.51
CA LEU A 43 -1.53 -4.03 3.14
C LEU A 43 -1.16 -2.66 3.70
N SER A 44 -1.91 -1.64 3.27
CA SER A 44 -1.78 -0.27 3.72
C SER A 44 -3.04 0.18 4.44
N LEU A 45 -2.88 0.81 5.60
CA LEU A 45 -3.93 1.55 6.30
C LEU A 45 -3.70 3.04 6.06
N LEU A 46 -4.67 3.69 5.45
CA LEU A 46 -4.71 5.14 5.30
C LEU A 46 -5.88 5.72 6.09
N VAL A 47 -5.62 6.80 6.81
CA VAL A 47 -6.63 7.55 7.58
C VAL A 47 -6.76 8.96 7.02
N ARG A 48 -7.94 9.56 7.14
CA ARG A 48 -8.13 10.95 6.75
C ARG A 48 -7.39 11.84 7.75
N ALA A 49 -6.59 12.78 7.25
CA ALA A 49 -5.90 13.78 8.04
C ALA A 49 -6.84 14.95 8.40
#